data_AF-A0A2K9P590-F1
#
_entry.id   AF-A0A2K9P590-F1
#
_cell.length_a   1.000
_cell.length_b   1.000
_cell.length_c   1.000
_cell.angle_alpha   90.00
_cell.angle_beta   90.00
_cell.angle_gamma   90.00
#
_symmetry.space_group_name_H-M   'P 1'
#
loop_
_entity.id
_entity.type
_entity.pdbx_description
1 polymer ?
#
loop_
_entity_poly.entity_id
_entity_poly.type
_entity_poly.pdbx_seq_one_letter_code
_entity_poly.pdbx_strand_id
1 'polypeptide(L)'
;MKKYVKIAVTIIILLPIIYFLINWGSALIRCEVLTIMHGSEFGEIYKEKTMIGELDYLKVLNYSDEYAEVYYVSKHRAGGDIVSFVKENNIWQFKSWKTVWSNTGGSASDVIWPYWWHFIYGGF
;
A
#
# COMPACT_ATOMS: atom_id res chain seq x y z
N MET A 1 23.16 -9.74 39.20
CA MET A 1 23.75 -8.94 38.11
C MET A 1 23.57 -9.56 36.71
N LYS A 2 24.12 -10.75 36.42
CA LYS A 2 24.00 -11.39 35.08
C LYS A 2 22.55 -11.56 34.57
N LYS A 3 21.58 -11.86 35.46
CA LYS A 3 20.15 -11.96 35.12
C LYS A 3 19.55 -10.62 34.66
N TYR A 4 19.81 -9.53 35.40
CA TYR A 4 19.31 -8.19 35.06
C TYR A 4 19.95 -7.64 33.78
N VAL A 5 21.25 -7.93 33.55
CA VAL A 5 21.93 -7.58 32.29
C VAL A 5 21.30 -8.31 31.10
N LYS A 6 21.01 -9.61 31.22
CA LYS A 6 20.31 -10.36 30.16
C LYS A 6 18.93 -9.77 29.85
N ILE A 7 18.14 -9.44 30.88
CA ILE A 7 16.80 -8.84 30.69
C ILE A 7 16.92 -7.48 30.00
N ALA A 8 17.85 -6.61 30.42
CA ALA A 8 18.06 -5.31 29.81
C ALA A 8 18.44 -5.43 28.33
N VAL A 9 19.35 -6.35 27.98
CA VAL A 9 19.72 -6.63 26.58
C VAL A 9 18.52 -7.12 25.77
N THR A 10 17.71 -8.03 26.32
CA THR A 10 16.49 -8.50 25.65
C THR A 10 15.51 -7.36 25.38
N ILE A 11 15.27 -6.48 26.35
CA ILE A 11 14.37 -5.33 26.19
C ILE A 11 14.87 -4.38 25.10
N ILE A 12 16.18 -4.08 25.09
CA ILE A 12 16.80 -3.19 24.09
C ILE A 12 16.62 -3.73 22.67
N ILE A 13 16.68 -5.06 22.48
CA ILE A 13 16.47 -5.70 21.18
C ILE A 13 14.98 -5.73 20.79
N LEU A 14 14.09 -6.01 21.74
CA LEU A 14 12.66 -6.16 21.46
C LEU A 14 11.92 -4.83 21.26
N LEU A 15 12.31 -3.77 21.96
CA LEU A 15 11.63 -2.48 21.90
C LEU A 15 11.54 -1.91 20.47
N PRO A 16 12.62 -1.87 19.67
CA PRO A 16 12.55 -1.43 18.27
C PRO A 16 11.63 -2.30 17.41
N ILE A 17 11.64 -3.61 17.62
CA ILE A 17 10.79 -4.56 16.88
C ILE A 17 9.32 -4.30 17.20
N ILE A 18 8.99 -4.17 18.49
CA ILE A 18 7.62 -3.86 18.94
C ILE A 18 7.18 -2.50 18.37
N TYR A 19 8.03 -1.49 18.44
CA TYR A 19 7.74 -0.18 17.88
C TYR A 19 7.46 -0.24 16.37
N PHE A 20 8.29 -0.98 15.62
CA PHE A 20 8.06 -1.20 14.20
C PHE A 20 6.72 -1.90 13.94
N LEU A 21 6.42 -2.98 14.67
CA LEU A 21 5.18 -3.74 14.51
C LEU A 21 3.94 -2.90 14.82
N ILE A 22 3.99 -2.02 15.83
CA ILE A 22 2.87 -1.12 16.16
C ILE A 22 2.64 -0.12 15.02
N ASN A 23 3.70 0.51 14.50
CA ASN A 23 3.58 1.47 13.40
C ASN A 23 3.12 0.81 12.09
N TRP A 24 3.62 -0.39 11.82
CA TRP A 24 3.24 -1.17 10.65
C TRP A 24 1.78 -1.64 10.74
N GLY A 25 1.38 -2.19 11.89
CA GLY A 25 0.01 -2.63 12.14
C GLY A 25 -1.00 -1.49 12.08
N SER A 26 -0.68 -0.32 12.65
CA SER A 26 -1.56 0.85 12.59
C SER A 26 -1.76 1.36 11.16
N ALA A 27 -0.71 1.36 10.34
CA ALA A 27 -0.78 1.72 8.94
C ALA A 27 -1.62 0.74 8.11
N LEU A 28 -1.50 -0.57 8.37
CA LEU A 28 -2.35 -1.59 7.73
C LEU A 28 -3.82 -1.38 8.09
N ILE A 29 -4.13 -1.21 9.38
CA ILE A 29 -5.50 -0.99 9.85
C ILE A 29 -6.08 0.26 9.20
N ARG A 30 -5.32 1.37 9.12
CA ARG A 30 -5.76 2.60 8.46
C ARG A 30 -6.13 2.34 6.99
N CYS A 31 -5.29 1.63 6.24
CA CYS A 31 -5.57 1.33 4.83
C CYS A 31 -6.83 0.46 4.68
N GLU A 32 -7.04 -0.53 5.57
CA GLU A 32 -8.26 -1.34 5.55
C GLU A 32 -9.51 -0.52 5.86
N VAL A 33 -9.46 0.34 6.88
CA VAL A 33 -10.60 1.22 7.24
C VAL A 33 -10.92 2.17 6.08
N LEU A 34 -9.91 2.83 5.49
CA LEU A 34 -10.12 3.69 4.33
C LEU A 34 -10.69 2.92 3.13
N THR A 35 -10.22 1.70 2.90
CA THR A 35 -10.70 0.85 1.81
C THR A 35 -12.17 0.44 2.02
N ILE A 36 -12.56 0.12 3.26
CA ILE A 36 -13.95 -0.20 3.60
C ILE A 36 -14.85 1.02 3.38
N MET A 37 -14.41 2.22 3.79
CA MET A 37 -15.21 3.44 3.71
C MET A 37 -15.31 3.99 2.27
N HIS A 38 -14.23 3.97 1.51
CA HIS A 38 -14.10 4.71 0.26
C HIS A 38 -13.70 3.87 -0.96
N GLY A 39 -13.32 2.60 -0.77
CA GLY A 39 -12.79 1.77 -1.86
C GLY A 39 -13.75 1.59 -3.04
N SER A 40 -15.06 1.61 -2.77
CA SER A 40 -16.09 1.51 -3.82
C SER A 40 -16.07 2.69 -4.81
N GLU A 41 -15.59 3.87 -4.39
CA GLU A 41 -15.45 5.05 -5.25
C GLU A 41 -14.40 4.84 -6.36
N PHE A 42 -13.50 3.87 -6.18
CA PHE A 42 -12.32 3.69 -7.02
C PHE A 42 -12.28 2.36 -7.79
N GLY A 43 -13.31 1.51 -7.63
CA GLY A 43 -13.32 0.15 -8.19
C GLY A 43 -13.33 0.08 -9.72
N GLU A 44 -13.75 1.14 -10.41
CA GLU A 44 -13.92 1.14 -11.87
C GLU A 44 -13.20 2.32 -12.56
N ILE A 45 -13.11 3.48 -11.90
CA ILE A 45 -12.55 4.71 -12.49
C ILE A 45 -11.11 4.57 -12.99
N TYR A 46 -10.34 3.65 -12.41
CA TYR A 46 -8.97 3.40 -12.84
C TYR A 46 -8.88 2.87 -14.28
N LYS A 47 -9.91 2.17 -14.78
CA LYS A 47 -9.90 1.48 -16.08
C LYS A 47 -9.89 2.43 -17.27
N GLU A 48 -10.41 3.65 -17.12
CA GLU A 48 -10.54 4.58 -18.24
C GLU A 48 -9.21 5.22 -18.65
N LYS A 49 -8.28 5.37 -17.70
CA LYS A 49 -7.06 6.16 -17.86
C LYS A 49 -5.78 5.40 -17.58
N THR A 50 -5.87 4.16 -17.12
CA THR A 50 -4.71 3.29 -16.89
C THR A 50 -4.80 2.05 -17.77
N MET A 51 -3.66 1.34 -17.91
CA MET A 51 -3.61 0.03 -18.55
C MET A 51 -3.61 -1.10 -17.52
N ILE A 52 -4.05 -0.81 -16.29
CA ILE A 52 -4.19 -1.82 -15.24
C ILE A 52 -5.32 -2.76 -15.65
N GLY A 53 -5.03 -4.06 -15.67
CA GLY A 53 -5.99 -5.09 -16.08
C GLY A 53 -7.04 -5.39 -15.01
N GLU A 54 -7.47 -6.66 -14.98
CA GLU A 54 -8.27 -7.18 -13.88
C GLU A 54 -7.52 -7.07 -12.55
N LEU A 55 -8.24 -6.82 -11.46
CA LEU A 55 -7.69 -6.65 -10.13
C LEU A 55 -7.86 -7.93 -9.29
N ASP A 56 -6.88 -8.21 -8.44
CA ASP A 56 -7.08 -9.06 -7.26
C ASP A 56 -7.73 -8.24 -6.14
N TYR A 57 -7.25 -7.02 -5.89
CA TYR A 57 -7.82 -6.09 -4.91
C TYR A 57 -7.29 -4.66 -5.10
N LEU A 58 -7.91 -3.72 -4.40
CA LEU A 58 -7.42 -2.36 -4.20
C LEU A 58 -7.30 -2.03 -2.72
N LYS A 59 -6.45 -1.06 -2.38
CA LYS A 59 -6.28 -0.50 -1.03
C LYS A 59 -6.16 1.01 -1.10
N VAL A 60 -7.02 1.72 -0.37
CA VAL A 60 -6.94 3.18 -0.25
C VAL A 60 -5.83 3.51 0.75
N LEU A 61 -4.74 4.10 0.27
CA LEU A 61 -3.57 4.46 1.08
C LEU A 61 -3.78 5.80 1.78
N ASN A 62 -4.40 6.74 1.07
CA ASN A 62 -4.65 8.08 1.54
C ASN A 62 -5.97 8.59 0.98
N TYR A 63 -6.68 9.39 1.78
CA TYR A 63 -7.97 9.95 1.41
C TYR A 63 -8.18 11.28 2.12
N SER A 64 -8.66 12.26 1.38
CA SER A 64 -9.26 13.51 1.85
C SER A 64 -10.44 13.86 0.95
N ASP A 65 -11.13 14.96 1.25
CA ASP A 65 -12.28 15.39 0.45
C ASP A 65 -11.94 15.66 -1.01
N GLU A 66 -10.69 16.06 -1.29
CA GLU A 66 -10.21 16.50 -2.61
C GLU A 66 -9.14 15.59 -3.22
N TYR A 67 -8.60 14.62 -2.49
CA TYR A 67 -7.47 13.81 -2.93
C TYR A 67 -7.55 12.36 -2.44
N ALA A 68 -7.13 11.41 -3.28
CA ALA A 68 -6.96 10.03 -2.86
C ALA A 68 -5.75 9.38 -3.53
N GLU A 69 -5.12 8.46 -2.81
CA GLU A 69 -4.12 7.53 -3.35
C GLU A 69 -4.61 6.11 -3.14
N VAL A 70 -4.67 5.36 -4.24
CA VAL A 70 -5.17 4.00 -4.23
C VAL A 70 -4.11 3.09 -4.82
N TYR A 71 -3.80 2.04 -4.07
CA TYR A 71 -2.94 0.96 -4.47
C TYR A 71 -3.76 -0.17 -5.10
N TYR A 72 -3.47 -0.49 -6.35
CA TYR A 72 -4.11 -1.55 -7.11
C TYR A 72 -3.16 -2.71 -7.27
N VAL A 73 -3.64 -3.92 -7.02
CA VAL A 73 -2.92 -5.15 -7.31
C VAL A 73 -3.62 -5.86 -8.44
N SER A 74 -2.91 -5.98 -9.56
CA SER A 74 -3.39 -6.70 -10.74
C SER A 74 -3.54 -8.18 -10.44
N LYS A 75 -4.48 -8.82 -11.14
CA LYS A 75 -4.84 -10.22 -10.97
C LYS A 75 -3.62 -11.14 -11.01
N HIS A 76 -3.63 -12.19 -10.19
CA HIS A 76 -2.50 -13.12 -10.03
C HIS A 76 -1.21 -12.41 -9.57
N ARG A 77 -1.35 -11.27 -8.89
CA ARG A 77 -0.24 -10.40 -8.48
C ARG A 77 0.70 -10.08 -9.65
N ALA A 78 0.15 -9.75 -10.82
CA ALA A 78 0.95 -9.42 -12.00
C ALA A 78 1.72 -8.08 -11.86
N GLY A 79 1.19 -7.17 -11.05
CA GLY A 79 1.78 -5.87 -10.79
C GLY A 79 1.07 -5.15 -9.65
N GLY A 80 1.76 -4.15 -9.10
CA GLY A 80 1.25 -3.24 -8.09
C GLY A 80 1.42 -1.80 -8.53
N ASP A 81 0.32 -1.06 -8.55
CA ASP A 81 0.24 0.30 -9.10
C ASP A 81 -0.35 1.26 -8.08
N ILE A 82 0.23 2.44 -7.91
CA ILE A 82 -0.38 3.53 -7.16
C ILE A 82 -0.97 4.51 -8.16
N VAL A 83 -2.25 4.81 -8.00
CA VAL A 83 -2.94 5.84 -8.78
C VAL A 83 -3.42 6.92 -7.83
N SER A 84 -3.13 8.17 -8.18
CA SER A 84 -3.63 9.35 -7.46
C SER A 84 -4.83 9.93 -8.17
N PHE A 85 -5.79 10.39 -7.39
CA PHE A 85 -7.02 11.03 -7.85
C PHE A 85 -7.20 12.38 -7.19
N VAL A 86 -7.82 13.32 -7.89
CA VAL A 86 -8.30 14.60 -7.34
C VAL A 86 -9.79 14.72 -7.56
N LYS A 87 -10.50 15.36 -6.63
CA LYS A 87 -11.95 15.57 -6.76
C LYS A 87 -12.20 16.94 -7.36
N GLU A 88 -12.76 16.96 -8.55
CA GLU A 88 -13.17 18.19 -9.25
C GLU A 88 -14.69 18.14 -9.47
N ASN A 89 -15.41 19.17 -9.02
CA ASN A 89 -16.87 19.23 -9.12
C ASN A 89 -17.59 18.01 -8.52
N ASN A 90 -17.11 17.53 -7.36
CA ASN A 90 -17.58 16.31 -6.67
C ASN A 90 -17.37 15.00 -7.44
N ILE A 91 -16.56 15.00 -8.50
CA ILE A 91 -16.25 13.81 -9.30
C ILE A 91 -14.75 13.53 -9.17
N TRP A 92 -14.39 12.29 -8.86
CA TRP A 92 -12.99 11.88 -8.87
C TRP A 92 -12.44 11.93 -10.30
N GLN A 93 -11.24 12.45 -10.45
CA GLN A 93 -10.51 12.55 -11.70
C GLN A 93 -9.13 11.93 -11.52
N PHE A 94 -8.66 11.21 -12.55
CA PHE A 94 -7.30 10.69 -12.60
C PHE A 94 -6.28 11.83 -12.54
N LYS A 95 -5.27 11.72 -11.68
CA LYS A 95 -4.15 12.67 -11.60
C LYS A 95 -2.84 12.08 -12.08
N SER A 96 -2.45 10.93 -11.54
CA SER A 96 -1.16 10.31 -11.86
C SER A 96 -1.17 8.82 -11.57
N TRP A 97 -0.21 8.12 -12.17
CA TRP A 97 0.00 6.69 -12.01
C TRP A 97 1.50 6.39 -11.88
N LYS A 98 1.85 5.56 -10.92
CA LYS A 98 3.17 4.95 -10.73
C LYS A 98 3.04 3.43 -10.57
N THR A 99 3.70 2.66 -11.42
CA THR A 99 3.92 1.23 -11.16
C THR A 99 5.02 1.07 -10.11
N VAL A 100 4.70 0.38 -9.02
CA VAL A 100 5.63 0.12 -7.90
C VAL A 100 6.43 -1.14 -8.16
N TRP A 101 5.77 -2.21 -8.59
CA TRP A 101 6.41 -3.47 -8.94
C TRP A 101 5.63 -4.19 -10.03
N SER A 102 6.31 -5.03 -10.82
CA SER A 102 5.70 -5.83 -11.90
C SER A 102 6.43 -7.14 -12.07
N ASN A 103 5.70 -8.26 -12.24
CA ASN A 103 6.30 -9.59 -12.42
C ASN A 103 6.33 -10.05 -13.89
N THR A 104 5.72 -9.30 -14.81
CA THR A 104 5.55 -9.66 -16.22
C THR A 104 6.56 -8.98 -17.16
N GLY A 105 7.76 -8.67 -16.68
CA GLY A 105 8.86 -8.18 -17.53
C GLY A 105 9.16 -6.68 -17.47
N GLY A 106 8.74 -5.98 -16.41
CA GLY A 106 9.18 -4.61 -16.12
C GLY A 106 10.44 -4.56 -15.22
N SER A 107 11.10 -3.40 -15.15
CA SER A 107 12.18 -3.13 -14.18
C SER A 107 11.69 -2.43 -12.90
N ALA A 108 10.38 -2.19 -12.79
CA ALA A 108 9.78 -1.57 -11.63
C ALA A 108 9.91 -2.52 -10.43
N SER A 109 10.68 -2.09 -9.43
CA SER A 109 10.87 -2.78 -8.17
C SER A 109 11.10 -1.74 -7.08
N ASP A 110 10.03 -1.39 -6.39
CA ASP A 110 10.02 -0.42 -5.30
C ASP A 110 9.23 -0.97 -4.12
N VAL A 111 9.43 -0.36 -2.95
CA VAL A 111 8.75 -0.73 -1.71
C VAL A 111 7.56 0.20 -1.50
N ILE A 112 6.40 -0.38 -1.21
CA ILE A 112 5.20 0.38 -0.87
C ILE A 112 4.85 0.18 0.61
N TRP A 113 4.71 1.27 1.35
CA TRP A 113 4.21 1.20 2.72
C TRP A 113 2.67 1.20 2.75
N PRO A 114 2.00 0.40 3.60
CA PRO A 114 2.55 -0.57 4.54
C PRO A 114 2.81 -1.96 3.92
N TYR A 115 2.50 -2.16 2.65
CA TYR A 115 2.62 -3.44 1.92
C TYR A 115 4.05 -3.77 1.48
N TRP A 116 5.03 -3.50 2.34
CA TRP A 116 6.44 -3.49 1.93
C TRP A 116 6.84 -4.85 1.39
N TRP A 117 6.31 -5.94 1.92
CA TRP A 117 6.61 -7.30 1.48
C TRP A 117 6.19 -7.59 0.03
N HIS A 118 5.38 -6.75 -0.62
CA HIS A 118 5.00 -6.95 -2.02
C HIS A 118 6.17 -6.78 -3.00
N PHE A 119 7.31 -6.22 -2.58
CA PHE A 119 8.53 -6.21 -3.41
C PHE A 119 8.92 -7.64 -3.85
N ILE A 120 8.59 -8.68 -3.06
CA ILE A 120 8.90 -10.08 -3.41
C ILE A 120 8.11 -10.56 -4.63
N TYR A 121 6.99 -9.91 -4.97
CA TYR A 121 6.16 -10.29 -6.10
C TYR A 121 6.76 -9.82 -7.42
N GLY A 122 7.56 -8.74 -7.42
CA GLY A 122 8.15 -8.17 -8.63
C GLY A 122 9.11 -9.09 -9.38
N GLY A 123 9.62 -10.15 -8.75
CA GLY A 123 10.70 -10.96 -9.31
C GLY A 123 12.01 -10.17 -9.36
N PHE A 124 13.11 -10.83 -9.01
CA PHE A 124 14.46 -10.28 -9.20
C PHE A 124 15.03 -10.76 -10.52
#